data_AF-I1QTQ5-F1
#
_entry.id   AF-I1QTQ5-F1
#
_cell.length_a   1.000
_cell.length_b   1.000
_cell.length_c   1.000
_cell.angle_alpha   90.00
_cell.angle_beta   90.00
_cell.angle_gamma   90.00
#
_symmetry.space_group_name_H-M   'P 1'
#
loop_
_entity.id
_entity.type
_entity.pdbx_description
1 polymer ?
#
loop_
_entity_poly.entity_id
_entity_poly.type
_entity_poly.pdbx_seq_one_letter_code
_entity_poly.pdbx_strand_id
1 'polypeptide(L)' 'NAILSALNPEEFNKVDGLEEAKEIWNTLQLAHEGSPAVREAKIELLEGRLGRFVMDDKEIPQEMYDRMMILVNKIK' A
#
# COMPACT_ATOMS: atom_id res chain seq x y z
N ASN A 1 22.18 10.48 -11.88
CA ASN A 1 21.73 10.71 -10.48
C ASN A 1 20.41 11.48 -10.36
N ALA A 2 19.45 11.32 -11.28
CA ALA A 2 18.16 12.02 -11.18
C ALA A 2 17.28 11.54 -10.01
N ILE A 3 17.38 10.25 -9.65
CA ILE A 3 16.65 9.67 -8.51
C ILE A 3 17.14 10.29 -7.20
N LEU A 4 18.46 10.31 -6.97
CA LEU A 4 19.07 10.83 -5.73
C LEU A 4 18.81 12.34 -5.53
N SER A 5 18.72 13.13 -6.61
CA SER A 5 18.42 14.56 -6.50
C SER A 5 16.98 14.89 -6.09
N ALA A 6 16.08 13.91 -6.15
CA ALA A 6 14.68 14.09 -5.77
C ALA A 6 14.38 13.59 -4.33
N LEU A 7 15.35 12.94 -3.68
CA LEU A 7 15.16 12.35 -2.35
C LEU A 7 15.28 13.40 -1.25
N ASN A 8 14.44 13.27 -0.23
CA ASN A 8 14.64 14.02 1.00
C ASN A 8 15.81 13.43 1.81
N PRO A 9 16.38 14.15 2.80
CA PRO A 9 17.52 13.67 3.57
C PRO A 9 17.30 12.32 4.27
N GLU A 10 16.07 12.00 4.68
CA GLU A 10 15.74 10.73 5.32
C GLU A 10 15.76 9.55 4.33
N GLU A 11 15.21 9.76 3.13
CA GLU A 11 15.24 8.80 2.02
C GLU A 11 16.65 8.61 1.48
N PHE A 12 17.43 9.70 1.37
CA PHE A 12 18.83 9.65 0.96
C PHE A 12 19.65 8.79 1.92
N ASN A 13 19.49 8.98 3.24
CA ASN A 13 20.18 8.17 4.24
C ASN A 13 19.86 6.67 4.15
N LYS A 14 18.67 6.30 3.63
CA LYS A 14 18.28 4.89 3.45
C LYS A 14 18.94 4.23 2.25
N VAL A 15 19.38 5.01 1.26
CA VAL A 15 20.00 4.53 0.01
C VAL A 15 21.47 4.94 -0.13
N ASP A 16 22.03 5.61 0.87
CA ASP A 16 23.41 6.06 0.88
C ASP A 16 24.37 4.86 0.76
N GLY A 17 25.33 4.97 -0.14
CA GLY A 17 26.25 3.88 -0.49
C GLY A 17 25.72 2.83 -1.48
N LEU A 18 24.46 2.92 -1.95
CA LEU A 18 23.97 2.10 -3.06
C LEU A 18 24.37 2.71 -4.41
N GLU A 19 25.00 1.91 -5.27
CA GLU A 19 25.46 2.35 -6.59
C GLU A 19 24.51 1.96 -7.72
N GLU A 20 23.79 0.84 -7.56
CA GLU A 20 22.85 0.35 -8.57
C GLU A 20 21.48 1.02 -8.46
N ALA A 21 21.03 1.61 -9.56
CA ALA A 21 19.71 2.25 -9.63
C ALA A 21 18.55 1.30 -9.24
N LYS A 22 18.71 0.00 -9.50
CA LYS A 22 17.73 -1.02 -9.12
C LYS A 22 17.67 -1.23 -7.60
N GLU A 23 18.81 -1.22 -6.92
CA GLU A 23 18.87 -1.37 -5.47
C GLU A 23 18.33 -0.14 -4.75
N ILE A 24 18.65 1.06 -5.25
CA ILE A 24 18.08 2.33 -4.78
C ILE A 24 16.56 2.29 -4.91
N TRP A 25 16.05 1.93 -6.10
CA TRP A 25 14.60 1.82 -6.34
C TRP A 25 13.94 0.80 -5.42
N ASN A 26 14.50 -0.41 -5.30
CA ASN A 26 13.94 -1.45 -4.44
C ASN A 26 13.90 -1.05 -2.97
N THR A 27 14.95 -0.38 -2.48
CA THR A 27 15.04 0.09 -1.09
C THR A 27 14.00 1.17 -0.81
N LEU A 28 13.84 2.13 -1.72
CA LEU A 28 12.80 3.14 -1.62
C LEU A 28 11.41 2.51 -1.68
N GLN A 29 11.16 1.60 -2.63
CA GLN A 29 9.89 0.90 -2.75
C GLN A 29 9.55 0.14 -1.46
N LEU A 30 10.52 -0.58 -0.89
CA LEU A 30 10.34 -1.31 0.36
C LEU A 30 10.09 -0.38 1.56
N ALA A 31 10.71 0.79 1.60
CA ALA A 31 10.51 1.77 2.65
C ALA A 31 9.13 2.47 2.58
N HIS A 32 8.59 2.69 1.38
CA HIS A 32 7.31 3.39 1.19
C HIS A 32 6.10 2.46 1.09
N GLU A 33 6.22 1.37 0.35
CA GLU A 33 5.13 0.42 0.07
C GLU A 33 5.15 -0.81 0.99
N GLY A 34 6.27 -1.02 1.71
CA GLY A 34 6.52 -2.22 2.49
C GLY A 34 7.06 -3.37 1.63
N SER A 35 7.31 -4.52 2.25
CA SER A 35 7.74 -5.71 1.50
C SER A 35 6.58 -6.28 0.66
N PRO A 36 6.88 -6.95 -0.47
CA PRO A 36 5.86 -7.64 -1.27
C PRO A 36 4.97 -8.58 -0.45
N ALA A 37 5.56 -9.28 0.53
CA ALA A 37 4.83 -10.18 1.43
C ALA A 37 3.84 -9.43 2.34
N VAL A 38 4.19 -8.24 2.83
CA VAL A 38 3.27 -7.39 3.61
C VAL A 38 2.12 -6.89 2.73
N ARG A 39 2.41 -6.53 1.48
CA ARG A 39 1.39 -6.12 0.51
C ARG A 39 0.43 -7.27 0.18
N GLU A 40 0.94 -8.47 -0.04
CA GLU A 40 0.15 -9.68 -0.30
C GLU A 40 -0.74 -10.03 0.91
N ALA A 41 -0.17 -10.08 2.11
CA ALA A 41 -0.93 -10.33 3.33
C ALA A 41 -2.03 -9.27 3.57
N LYS A 42 -1.78 -8.01 3.19
CA LYS A 42 -2.77 -6.94 3.26
C LYS A 42 -3.92 -7.16 2.26
N ILE A 43 -3.62 -7.64 1.04
CA ILE A 43 -4.64 -7.98 0.04
C ILE A 43 -5.48 -9.16 0.54
N GLU A 44 -4.86 -10.26 0.99
CA GLU A 44 -5.57 -11.42 1.53
C GLU A 44 -6.50 -11.04 2.70
N LEU A 45 -6.02 -10.16 3.59
CA LEU A 45 -6.84 -9.64 4.70
C LEU A 45 -8.05 -8.84 4.18
N LEU A 46 -7.87 -8.00 3.17
CA LEU A 46 -8.95 -7.20 2.59
C LEU A 46 -9.95 -8.06 1.82
N GLU A 47 -9.49 -9.05 1.06
CA GLU A 47 -10.34 -10.04 0.40
C GLU A 47 -11.14 -10.84 1.42
N GLY A 48 -10.52 -11.26 2.51
CA GLY A 48 -11.22 -11.93 3.61
C GLY A 48 -12.28 -11.04 4.27
N ARG A 49 -12.03 -9.74 4.41
CA ARG A 49 -13.03 -8.77 4.89
C ARG A 49 -14.15 -8.57 3.89
N LEU A 50 -13.85 -8.55 2.60
CA LEU A 50 -14.85 -8.44 1.54
C LEU A 50 -15.73 -9.67 1.48
N GLY A 51 -15.16 -10.88 1.58
CA GLY A 51 -15.91 -12.14 1.57
C GLY A 51 -16.82 -12.32 2.79
N ARG A 52 -16.56 -11.61 3.89
CA ARG A 52 -17.42 -11.56 5.08
C ARG A 52 -18.25 -10.27 5.17
N PHE A 53 -18.23 -9.45 4.12
CA PHE A 53 -18.91 -8.17 4.12
C PHE A 53 -20.42 -8.40 4.12
N VAL A 54 -21.09 -7.82 5.11
CA VAL A 54 -22.54 -7.86 5.26
C VAL A 54 -23.03 -6.46 5.58
N MET A 55 -24.24 -6.14 5.13
CA MET A 55 -24.92 -4.90 5.49
C MET A 55 -25.30 -4.94 6.97
N ASP A 56 -25.11 -3.83 7.68
CA ASP A 56 -25.51 -3.74 9.09
C ASP A 56 -27.03 -3.46 9.22
N ASP A 57 -27.66 -3.96 10.27
CA ASP A 57 -29.13 -3.85 10.48
C ASP A 57 -29.67 -2.41 10.53
N LYS A 58 -28.81 -1.43 10.84
CA LYS A 58 -29.16 -0.01 10.97
C LYS A 58 -28.66 0.86 9.82
N GLU A 59 -27.93 0.25 8.89
CA GLU A 59 -27.33 0.93 7.76
C GLU A 59 -28.36 1.09 6.63
N ILE A 60 -28.28 2.17 5.86
CA ILE A 60 -29.08 2.29 4.62
C ILE A 60 -28.28 1.75 3.42
N PRO A 61 -28.94 1.30 2.33
CA PRO A 61 -28.24 0.70 1.19
C PRO A 61 -27.12 1.56 0.58
N GLN A 62 -27.27 2.89 0.61
CA GLN A 62 -26.25 3.82 0.12
C GLN A 62 -24.99 3.82 1.01
N GLU A 63 -25.15 3.83 2.33
CA GLU A 63 -24.02 3.80 3.27
C GLU A 63 -23.24 2.49 3.16
N MET A 64 -23.96 1.37 2.98
CA MET A 64 -23.37 0.07 2.73
C MET A 64 -22.56 0.08 1.43
N TYR A 65 -23.13 0.62 0.36
CA TYR A 65 -22.47 0.75 -0.93
C TYR A 65 -21.18 1.59 -0.84
N ASP A 66 -21.23 2.73 -0.16
CA ASP A 66 -20.08 3.61 0.00
C ASP A 66 -18.96 2.90 0.78
N ARG A 67 -19.28 2.17 1.84
CA ARG A 67 -18.33 1.34 2.59
C ARG A 67 -17.72 0.23 1.75
N MET A 68 -18.55 -0.47 0.97
CA MET A 68 -18.06 -1.51 0.07
C MET A 68 -17.11 -0.93 -0.97
N MET A 69 -17.43 0.23 -1.54
CA MET A 69 -16.59 0.91 -2.51
C MET A 69 -15.25 1.35 -1.91
N ILE A 70 -15.24 1.85 -0.66
CA ILE A 70 -14.01 2.15 0.07
C ILE A 70 -13.16 0.89 0.26
N LEU A 71 -13.77 -0.26 0.55
CA LEU A 71 -13.06 -1.52 0.73
C LEU A 71 -12.45 -2.01 -0.59
N VAL A 72 -13.22 -1.99 -1.67
CA VAL A 72 -12.78 -2.38 -3.03
C VAL A 72 -11.65 -1.48 -3.52
N ASN A 73 -11.74 -0.18 -3.29
CA ASN A 73 -10.68 0.78 -3.67
C ASN A 73 -9.37 0.60 -2.89
N LYS A 74 -9.37 -0.15 -1.78
CA LYS A 74 -8.15 -0.48 -1.02
C LYS A 74 -7.46 -1.74 -1.51
N ILE A 75 -8.18 -2.57 -2.28
CA ILE A 75 -7.65 -3.79 -2.91
C ILE A 75 -7.02 -3.46 -4.26
N LYS A 76 -7.60 -2.49 -4.96
CA LYS A 76 -7.15 -1.96 -6.25
C LYS A 76 -5.87 -1.14 -6.11
#